data_AF-A0AAN4Q2E8-F1
#
_entry.id   AF-A0AAN4Q2E8-F1
#
_cell.length_a   1.000
_cell.length_b   1.000
_cell.length_c   1.000
_cell.angle_alpha   90.00
_cell.angle_beta   90.00
_cell.angle_gamma   90.00
#
_symmetry.space_group_name_H-M   'P 1'
#
loop_
_entity.id
_entity.type
_entity.pdbx_description
1 polymer ?
#
loop_
_entity_poly.entity_id
_entity_poly.type
_entity_poly.pdbx_seq_one_letter_code
_entity_poly.pdbx_strand_id
1 'polypeptide(L)'
;MRAAVGSDYPIIFRFSQWKQQDYSARLVQTPEALGEFLQPLSDAGVDIFHCSTRRFWEPEFEGSELNLAGWTRKLTGKPTITVGSVGLDGEFLQFMVNTDKVAQPASLEHLLERLGNDEFDLVAVGRALRTGR
;
A
#
# COMPACT_ATOMS: atom_id res chain seq x y z
N MET A 1 10.42 -0.79 20.57
CA MET A 1 9.85 -2.01 19.94
C MET A 1 10.95 -2.95 19.47
N ARG A 2 11.86 -2.56 18.57
CA ARG A 2 12.99 -3.42 18.10
C ARG A 2 13.76 -4.10 19.24
N ALA A 3 14.19 -3.35 20.25
CA ALA A 3 14.91 -3.90 21.41
C ALA A 3 14.12 -4.96 22.21
N ALA A 4 12.78 -4.96 22.12
CA ALA A 4 11.94 -5.92 22.85
C ALA A 4 11.69 -7.22 22.09
N VAL A 5 11.89 -7.25 20.76
CA VAL A 5 11.54 -8.39 19.90
C VAL A 5 12.74 -9.04 19.18
N GLY A 6 13.93 -8.42 19.22
CA GLY A 6 15.13 -8.92 18.54
C GLY A 6 15.16 -8.56 17.05
N SER A 7 16.24 -8.94 16.34
CA SER A 7 16.44 -8.64 14.91
C SER A 7 15.52 -9.43 13.99
N ASP A 8 15.15 -10.65 14.37
CA ASP A 8 14.53 -11.61 13.46
C ASP A 8 13.00 -11.46 13.41
N TYR A 9 12.44 -10.56 14.23
CA TYR A 9 11.00 -10.31 14.29
C TYR A 9 10.61 -9.15 13.36
N PRO A 10 9.79 -9.36 12.32
CA PRO A 10 9.38 -8.28 11.42
C PRO A 10 8.55 -7.20 12.15
N ILE A 11 8.94 -5.94 11.97
CA ILE A 11 8.18 -4.77 12.43
C ILE A 11 7.54 -4.09 11.23
N ILE A 12 6.22 -4.16 11.17
CA ILE A 12 5.42 -3.50 10.12
C ILE A 12 4.80 -2.24 10.71
N PHE A 13 5.05 -1.08 10.09
CA PHE A 13 4.39 0.17 10.47
C PHE A 13 3.29 0.51 9.47
N ARG A 14 2.05 0.59 9.95
CA ARG A 14 0.89 0.94 9.14
C ARG A 14 0.50 2.40 9.36
N PHE A 15 0.40 3.18 8.29
CA PHE A 15 0.02 4.59 8.35
C PHE A 15 -0.84 5.02 7.18
N SER A 16 -1.42 6.21 7.29
CA SER A 16 -2.31 6.82 6.31
C SER A 16 -2.10 8.32 6.33
N GLN A 17 -2.18 8.95 5.17
CA GLN A 17 -2.22 10.40 5.06
C GLN A 17 -3.63 10.93 5.37
N TRP A 18 -4.68 10.22 4.94
CA TRP A 18 -6.08 10.60 5.15
C TRP A 18 -6.67 9.96 6.42
N LYS A 19 -7.78 10.53 6.91
CA LYS A 19 -8.58 9.98 8.01
C LYS A 19 -9.98 9.64 7.53
N GLN A 20 -10.62 8.63 8.14
CA GLN A 20 -11.94 8.15 7.70
C GLN A 20 -13.05 9.23 7.76
N GLN A 21 -12.92 10.19 8.68
CA GLN A 21 -13.86 11.31 8.86
C GLN A 21 -13.41 12.59 8.14
N ASP A 22 -12.16 12.65 7.69
CA ASP A 22 -11.57 13.81 7.03
C ASP A 22 -10.59 13.34 5.96
N TYR A 23 -11.06 13.34 4.71
CA TYR A 23 -10.28 12.95 3.55
C TYR A 23 -9.29 14.03 3.10
N SER A 24 -9.39 15.25 3.63
CA SER A 24 -8.45 16.35 3.34
C SER A 24 -7.27 16.38 4.30
N ALA A 25 -7.40 15.72 5.46
CA ALA A 25 -6.30 15.55 6.39
C ALA A 25 -5.11 14.92 5.68
N ARG A 26 -3.92 15.50 5.90
CA ARG A 26 -2.61 14.91 5.55
C ARG A 26 -1.66 15.10 6.71
N LEU A 27 -0.79 14.11 6.95
CA LEU A 27 0.32 14.25 7.89
C LEU A 27 1.38 15.20 7.34
N VAL A 28 1.60 15.13 6.03
CA VAL A 28 2.61 15.89 5.28
C VAL A 28 2.09 16.27 3.90
N GLN A 29 2.56 17.39 3.37
CA GLN A 29 2.04 17.98 2.13
C GLN A 29 2.94 17.75 0.91
N THR A 30 4.20 17.35 1.10
CA THR A 30 5.16 17.19 0.01
C THR A 30 5.92 15.87 0.12
N PRO A 31 6.51 15.37 -0.99
CA PRO A 31 7.37 14.19 -0.96
C PRO A 31 8.56 14.34 0.00
N GLU A 32 9.14 15.53 0.10
CA GLU A 32 10.29 15.81 0.97
C GLU A 32 9.89 15.67 2.44
N ALA A 33 8.77 16.29 2.82
CA ALA A 33 8.23 16.18 4.16
C ALA A 33 7.81 14.74 4.50
N LEU A 34 7.35 13.96 3.51
CA LEU A 34 7.12 12.52 3.68
C LEU A 34 8.42 11.76 3.97
N GLY A 35 9.51 12.09 3.28
CA GLY A 35 10.83 11.54 3.58
C GLY A 35 11.27 11.84 5.01
N GLU A 36 11.15 13.10 5.44
CA GLU A 36 11.46 13.53 6.81
C GLU A 36 10.62 12.83 7.87
N PHE A 37 9.34 12.56 7.57
CA PHE A 37 8.46 11.80 8.45
C PHE A 37 8.84 10.32 8.56
N LEU A 38 9.23 9.70 7.45
CA LEU A 38 9.50 8.27 7.37
C LEU A 38 10.91 7.89 7.84
N GLN A 39 11.90 8.76 7.66
CA GLN A 39 13.30 8.46 7.96
C GLN A 39 13.51 8.04 9.43
N PRO A 40 12.99 8.76 10.44
CA PRO A 40 13.18 8.35 11.84
C PRO A 40 12.54 6.98 12.15
N LEU A 41 11.43 6.64 11.49
CA LEU A 41 10.77 5.33 11.65
C LEU A 41 11.60 4.22 11.00
N SER A 42 12.17 4.51 9.82
CA SER A 42 13.10 3.63 9.14
C SER A 42 14.33 3.35 10.01
N ASP A 43 14.95 4.40 10.56
CA ASP A 43 16.14 4.31 11.43
C ASP A 43 15.85 3.58 12.74
N ALA A 44 14.62 3.72 13.27
CA ALA A 44 14.15 3.02 14.46
C ALA A 44 13.92 1.51 14.24
N GLY A 45 14.11 1.01 13.01
CA GLY A 45 14.08 -0.41 12.68
C GLY A 45 12.72 -0.95 12.25
N VAL A 46 11.85 -0.11 11.65
CA VAL A 46 10.70 -0.60 10.87
C VAL A 46 11.22 -1.36 9.65
N ASP A 47 10.72 -2.57 9.40
CA ASP A 47 11.16 -3.39 8.27
C ASP A 47 10.29 -3.19 7.03
N ILE A 48 8.97 -2.99 7.23
CA ILE A 48 7.99 -2.86 6.14
C ILE A 48 7.00 -1.74 6.46
N PHE A 49 6.67 -0.94 5.44
CA PHE A 49 5.62 0.08 5.56
C PHE A 49 4.31 -0.37 4.91
N HIS A 50 3.24 -0.43 5.69
CA HIS A 50 1.90 -0.67 5.19
C HIS A 50 1.18 0.66 4.95
N CYS A 51 1.11 1.05 3.69
CA CYS A 51 0.66 2.37 3.25
C CYS A 51 -0.83 2.33 2.92
N SER A 52 -1.66 2.84 3.83
CA SER A 52 -3.11 2.82 3.69
C SER A 52 -3.62 3.95 2.80
N THR A 53 -4.15 3.63 1.62
CA THR A 53 -4.86 4.60 0.76
C THR A 53 -6.33 4.21 0.60
N ARG A 54 -7.17 5.14 0.11
CA ARG A 54 -8.58 4.86 -0.19
C ARG A 54 -8.68 4.00 -1.47
N ARG A 55 -7.91 4.38 -2.48
CA ARG A 55 -7.80 3.71 -3.78
C ARG A 55 -6.31 3.59 -4.12
N PHE A 56 -5.86 2.40 -4.47
CA PHE A 56 -4.44 2.19 -4.76
C PHE A 56 -3.97 2.97 -5.99
N TRP A 57 -4.88 3.32 -6.91
CA TRP A 57 -4.59 4.04 -8.15
C TRP A 57 -4.49 5.55 -8.00
N GLU A 58 -4.92 6.11 -6.87
CA GLU A 58 -4.83 7.56 -6.67
C GLU A 58 -3.39 7.98 -6.41
N PRO A 59 -2.88 9.02 -7.10
CA PRO A 59 -1.57 9.56 -6.83
C PRO A 59 -1.54 10.23 -5.46
N GLU A 60 -0.43 10.09 -4.75
CA GLU A 60 -0.27 10.69 -3.44
C GLU A 60 -0.04 12.21 -3.53
N PHE A 61 0.79 12.63 -4.49
CA PHE A 61 1.17 14.02 -4.73
C PHE A 61 0.95 14.40 -6.19
N GLU A 62 0.67 15.69 -6.43
CA GLU A 62 0.49 16.24 -7.78
C GLU A 62 1.76 16.09 -8.63
N GLY A 63 1.59 15.82 -9.93
CA GLY A 63 2.70 15.66 -10.88
C GLY A 63 3.39 14.28 -10.84
N SER A 64 2.81 13.30 -10.14
CA SER A 64 3.30 11.92 -10.10
C SER A 64 2.15 10.93 -10.13
N GLU A 65 2.36 9.75 -10.71
CA GLU A 65 1.41 8.64 -10.67
C GLU A 65 1.59 7.74 -9.43
N LEU A 66 2.66 7.96 -8.65
CA LEU A 66 2.96 7.14 -7.48
C LEU A 66 1.95 7.38 -6.36
N ASN A 67 1.39 6.28 -5.85
CA ASN A 67 0.60 6.28 -4.63
C ASN A 67 1.52 6.35 -3.40
N LEU A 68 0.93 6.33 -2.20
CA LEU A 68 1.68 6.43 -0.94
C LEU A 68 2.72 5.31 -0.78
N ALA A 69 2.41 4.08 -1.23
CA ALA A 69 3.34 2.96 -1.17
C ALA A 69 4.54 3.19 -2.10
N GLY A 70 4.28 3.62 -3.34
CA GLY A 70 5.31 4.02 -4.31
C GLY A 70 6.26 5.08 -3.78
N TRP A 71 5.72 6.16 -3.22
CA TRP A 71 6.56 7.20 -2.61
C TRP A 71 7.33 6.71 -1.40
N THR A 72 6.70 5.93 -0.52
CA THR A 72 7.35 5.38 0.68
C THR A 72 8.50 4.46 0.30
N ARG A 73 8.32 3.59 -0.69
CA ARG A 73 9.36 2.70 -1.21
C ARG A 73 10.51 3.51 -1.80
N LYS A 74 10.19 4.48 -2.66
CA LYS A 74 11.18 5.35 -3.31
C LYS A 74 12.03 6.15 -2.30
N LEU A 75 11.41 6.65 -1.23
CA LEU A 75 12.08 7.51 -0.24
C LEU A 75 12.87 6.71 0.79
N THR A 76 12.37 5.55 1.21
CA THR A 76 12.99 4.77 2.31
C THR A 76 13.85 3.61 1.85
N GLY A 77 13.66 3.14 0.61
CA GLY A 77 14.27 1.90 0.11
C GLY A 77 13.75 0.63 0.79
N LYS A 78 12.71 0.73 1.64
CA LYS A 78 12.16 -0.41 2.39
C LYS A 78 10.97 -1.04 1.66
N PRO A 79 10.72 -2.34 1.87
CA PRO A 79 9.53 -2.98 1.35
C PRO A 79 8.24 -2.28 1.79
N THR A 80 7.26 -2.23 0.89
CA THR A 80 5.98 -1.58 1.12
C THR A 80 4.79 -2.45 0.76
N ILE A 81 3.70 -2.25 1.50
CA ILE A 81 2.40 -2.88 1.26
C ILE A 81 1.43 -1.80 0.81
N THR A 82 0.87 -1.94 -0.39
CA THR A 82 -0.24 -1.10 -0.84
C THR A 82 -1.59 -1.67 -0.43
N VAL A 83 -2.57 -0.80 -0.23
CA VAL A 83 -3.97 -1.15 -0.03
C VAL A 83 -4.84 0.01 -0.46
N GLY A 84 -6.05 -0.30 -0.93
CA GLY A 84 -7.05 0.71 -1.25
C GLY A 84 -7.97 0.21 -2.33
N SER A 85 -9.21 -0.14 -1.97
CA SER A 85 -10.23 -0.65 -2.90
C SER A 85 -9.84 -1.92 -3.68
N VAL A 86 -8.81 -2.64 -3.25
CA VAL A 86 -8.42 -3.94 -3.83
C VAL A 86 -9.46 -5.01 -3.48
N GLY A 87 -9.92 -5.74 -4.50
CA GLY A 87 -10.87 -6.84 -4.34
C GLY A 87 -12.30 -6.42 -3.99
N LEU A 88 -12.68 -5.17 -4.29
CA LEU A 88 -14.06 -4.72 -4.15
C LEU A 88 -14.99 -5.20 -5.27
N ASP A 89 -14.42 -5.65 -6.39
CA ASP A 89 -15.17 -6.13 -7.54
C ASP A 89 -15.38 -7.65 -7.42
N GLY A 90 -16.61 -8.12 -7.68
CA GLY A 90 -16.96 -9.55 -7.64
C GLY A 90 -16.09 -10.42 -8.56
N GLU A 91 -15.50 -9.82 -9.59
CA GLU A 91 -14.55 -10.44 -10.51
C GLU A 91 -13.22 -10.83 -9.87
N PHE A 92 -12.75 -10.10 -8.86
CA PHE A 92 -11.49 -10.38 -8.16
C PHE A 92 -11.52 -11.73 -7.42
N LEU A 93 -12.65 -12.03 -6.77
CA LEU A 93 -12.88 -13.32 -6.12
C LEU A 93 -12.97 -14.46 -7.14
N GLN A 94 -13.61 -14.20 -8.28
CA GLN A 94 -13.77 -15.21 -9.32
C GLN A 94 -12.43 -15.59 -9.96
N PHE A 95 -11.51 -14.63 -10.11
CA PHE A 95 -10.13 -14.85 -10.57
C PHE A 95 -9.29 -15.66 -9.57
N MET A 96 -9.39 -15.39 -8.26
CA MET A 96 -8.66 -16.19 -7.25
C MET A 96 -9.15 -17.65 -7.15
N VAL A 97 -10.42 -17.91 -7.50
CA VAL A 97 -11.04 -19.24 -7.36
C VAL A 97 -11.00 -20.05 -8.66
N ASN A 98 -11.02 -19.41 -9.84
CA ASN A 98 -10.96 -20.08 -11.13
C ASN A 98 -9.82 -19.51 -12.00
N THR A 99 -8.83 -20.34 -12.31
CA THR A 99 -7.64 -20.00 -13.12
C THR A 99 -7.95 -19.78 -14.61
N ASP A 100 -9.14 -20.16 -15.08
CA ASP A 100 -9.48 -20.27 -16.52
C ASP A 100 -10.49 -19.23 -17.03
N LYS A 101 -10.80 -18.19 -16.25
CA LYS A 101 -11.69 -17.10 -16.71
C LYS A 101 -10.97 -15.76 -16.73
N VAL A 102 -10.82 -15.23 -17.94
CA VAL A 102 -10.39 -13.85 -18.23
C VAL A 102 -11.52 -12.91 -17.80
N ALA A 103 -11.54 -12.52 -16.54
CA ALA A 103 -12.23 -11.31 -16.12
C ALA A 103 -11.25 -10.14 -16.29
N GLN A 104 -11.64 -9.11 -17.04
CA GLN A 104 -10.89 -7.86 -17.11
C GLN A 104 -11.56 -6.79 -16.25
N PRO A 105 -11.20 -6.68 -14.96
CA PRO A 105 -11.34 -5.42 -14.27
C PRO A 105 -10.04 -4.67 -14.53
N ALA A 106 -10.09 -3.58 -15.31
CA ALA A 106 -8.94 -2.71 -15.55
C ALA A 106 -8.18 -2.31 -14.27
N SER A 107 -8.85 -2.39 -13.11
CA SER A 107 -8.26 -2.21 -11.78
C SER A 107 -7.24 -3.30 -11.39
N LEU A 108 -7.44 -4.57 -11.74
CA LEU A 108 -6.49 -5.64 -11.41
C LEU A 108 -5.26 -5.62 -12.33
N GLU A 109 -5.47 -5.44 -13.64
CA GLU A 109 -4.36 -5.32 -14.59
C GLU A 109 -3.46 -4.13 -14.23
N HIS A 110 -4.06 -2.98 -13.92
CA HIS A 110 -3.32 -1.81 -13.47
C HIS A 110 -2.59 -2.04 -12.13
N LEU A 111 -3.20 -2.78 -11.20
CA LEU A 111 -2.53 -3.16 -9.95
C LEU A 111 -1.31 -4.05 -10.20
N LEU A 112 -1.43 -5.03 -11.10
CA LEU A 112 -0.35 -5.96 -11.46
C LEU A 112 0.76 -5.26 -12.25
N GLU A 113 0.41 -4.32 -13.12
CA GLU A 113 1.37 -3.48 -13.83
C GLU A 113 2.22 -2.68 -12.84
N ARG A 114 1.59 -2.00 -11.88
CA ARG A 114 2.29 -1.22 -10.85
C ARG A 114 3.13 -2.10 -9.93
N LEU A 115 2.66 -3.30 -9.60
CA LEU A 115 3.44 -4.32 -8.90
C LEU A 115 4.68 -4.72 -9.72
N GLY A 116 4.51 -4.97 -11.03
CA GLY A 116 5.60 -5.30 -11.95
C GLY A 116 6.59 -4.17 -12.21
N ASN A 117 6.16 -2.92 -11.99
CA ASN A 117 7.01 -1.72 -12.04
C ASN A 117 7.73 -1.44 -10.71
N ASP A 118 7.73 -2.39 -9.77
CA ASP A 118 8.35 -2.28 -8.45
C ASP A 118 7.87 -1.06 -7.65
N GLU A 119 6.61 -0.63 -7.82
CA GLU A 119 6.07 0.48 -7.04
C GLU A 119 5.79 0.09 -5.59
N PHE A 120 5.48 -1.18 -5.34
CA PHE A 120 5.28 -1.74 -4.01
C PHE A 120 5.52 -3.25 -4.05
N ASP A 121 5.76 -3.87 -2.90
CA ASP A 121 6.26 -5.26 -2.84
C ASP A 121 5.14 -6.24 -2.46
N LEU A 122 4.09 -5.75 -1.80
CA LEU A 122 2.94 -6.54 -1.37
C LEU A 122 1.62 -5.77 -1.57
N VAL A 123 0.53 -6.52 -1.76
CA VAL A 123 -0.84 -5.97 -1.85
C VAL A 123 -1.69 -6.55 -0.73
N ALA A 124 -2.25 -5.70 0.12
CA ALA A 124 -3.21 -6.14 1.14
C ALA A 124 -4.64 -6.17 0.59
N VAL A 125 -5.31 -7.31 0.78
CA VAL A 125 -6.69 -7.57 0.36
C VAL A 125 -7.54 -7.82 1.60
N GLY A 126 -8.65 -7.07 1.75
CA GLY A 126 -9.51 -7.15 2.94
C GLY A 126 -10.90 -7.71 2.64
N ARG A 127 -11.76 -6.87 2.05
CA ARG A 127 -13.20 -7.16 1.90
C ARG A 127 -13.49 -8.40 1.03
N ALA A 128 -12.68 -8.67 0.00
CA ALA A 128 -12.82 -9.88 -0.80
C ALA A 128 -12.76 -11.16 0.04
N LEU A 129 -11.99 -11.18 1.12
CA LEU A 129 -11.82 -12.38 1.96
C LEU A 129 -13.00 -12.63 2.91
N ARG A 130 -13.99 -11.73 2.97
CA ARG A 130 -15.16 -11.86 3.87
C ARG A 130 -16.37 -12.54 3.22
N THR A 131 -16.38 -12.72 1.91
CA THR A 131 -17.54 -13.25 1.15
C THR A 131 -17.36 -14.70 0.69
N GLY A 132 -16.33 -15.41 1.16
CA GLY A 132 -16.08 -16.83 0.88
C GLY A 132 -16.66 -17.79 1.94
N ARG A 133 -17.92 -17.64 2.32
CA ARG A 133 -18.68 -18.65 3.08
C ARG A 133 -19.98 -18.97 2.39
#